data_AF-A0A7S3NH43-F1
#
_entry.id   AF-A0A7S3NH43-F1
#
_cell.length_a   1.000
_cell.length_b   1.000
_cell.length_c   1.000
_cell.angle_alpha   90.00
_cell.angle_beta   90.00
_cell.angle_gamma   90.00
#
_symmetry.space_group_name_H-M   'P 1'
#
loop_
_entity.id
_entity.type
_entity.pdbx_description
1 polymer ?
#
loop_
_entity_poly.entity_id
_entity_poly.type
_entity_poly.pdbx_seq_one_letter_code
_entity_poly.pdbx_strand_id
1 'polypeptide(L)'
;FTPGDGIDIIVDGARGLPDNTGASKIVVRAIADRRTVGEEHSAFADIESSCFNPRYDLRSELRASSFDPTTTILFRIDALDEDAPMSIATKHEDSMEHSVEHSKQSKKQQPKCVGYALFNLFCLPGELRLQPADKDTSLYCLSAGAYQLSLHRTAPRLKDNLQAKQLDNTGRVLGATILVRIGKSNTLSKIAPAYGSAVYNSMLSVPNTTEKQIYAYRAQNRKDISILNSGHVTEALKMSRSTQSTTTGGLFADENSKLDQAREFVANTLGAGPVAMFDHTHATSYSPELGFGIAVDGLFGCGNTPAIARYDRILYKVITVISPPGLFLCSPSIADNAQFTLFHDFDSINNAVRFKDGARRFKGCPASHSLTAFFEVRPIRVGLGKDRQGVEVIDDPVDYFWAALPLAKRPSHFRGERSDAAIFIDSGCFILPLFRGRVPPKLLHANNVADSISAALNA
;
A
#
# COMPACT_ATOMS: atom_id res chain seq x y z
N PHE A 1 11.40 12.29 -36.18
CA PHE A 1 12.21 12.91 -35.12
C PHE A 1 13.63 12.90 -35.65
N THR A 2 14.32 14.05 -35.65
CA THR A 2 15.66 14.17 -36.23
C THR A 2 16.72 14.30 -35.12
N PRO A 3 17.97 13.83 -35.35
CA PRO A 3 19.07 14.10 -34.43
C PRO A 3 19.18 15.59 -34.10
N GLY A 4 19.23 15.94 -32.81
CA GLY A 4 19.19 17.33 -32.32
C GLY A 4 17.81 17.87 -31.94
N ASP A 5 16.71 17.19 -32.29
CA ASP A 5 15.38 17.52 -31.75
C ASP A 5 15.39 17.30 -30.22
N GLY A 6 14.87 18.25 -29.44
CA GLY A 6 14.58 18.04 -28.03
C GLY A 6 13.28 17.25 -27.83
N ILE A 7 13.11 16.64 -26.67
CA ILE A 7 11.88 15.94 -26.26
C ILE A 7 11.37 16.55 -24.97
N ASP A 8 10.13 17.04 -24.96
CA ASP A 8 9.46 17.47 -23.73
C ASP A 8 8.75 16.28 -23.09
N ILE A 9 8.94 16.15 -21.79
CA ILE A 9 8.20 15.26 -20.89
C ILE A 9 7.51 16.15 -19.86
N ILE A 10 6.17 16.17 -19.89
CA ILE A 10 5.36 16.91 -18.93
C ILE A 10 4.64 15.91 -18.02
N VAL A 11 4.72 16.11 -16.70
CA VAL A 11 3.89 15.40 -15.73
C VAL A 11 2.89 16.38 -15.16
N ASP A 12 1.64 16.30 -15.63
CA ASP A 12 0.58 17.23 -15.24
C ASP A 12 0.13 16.97 -13.79
N GLY A 13 0.07 15.70 -13.36
CA GLY A 13 -0.36 15.35 -12.01
C GLY A 13 -0.50 13.84 -11.78
N ALA A 14 -1.02 13.48 -10.61
CA ALA A 14 -1.42 12.12 -10.29
C ALA A 14 -2.92 12.02 -10.00
N ARG A 15 -3.48 10.81 -10.04
CA ARG A 15 -4.88 10.52 -9.72
C ARG A 15 -4.95 9.33 -8.78
N GLY A 16 -5.89 9.37 -7.84
CA GLY A 16 -6.22 8.22 -7.01
C GLY A 16 -5.11 7.78 -6.06
N LEU A 17 -4.23 8.69 -5.60
CA LEU A 17 -3.20 8.35 -4.63
C LEU A 17 -3.81 7.78 -3.32
N PRO A 18 -3.06 6.96 -2.56
CA PRO A 18 -3.48 6.37 -1.27
C PRO A 18 -4.12 7.36 -0.30
N ASP A 19 -5.05 6.89 0.54
CA ASP A 19 -5.83 7.74 1.45
C ASP A 19 -4.98 8.38 2.59
N ASN A 20 -3.82 7.80 2.90
CA ASN A 20 -2.82 8.34 3.82
C ASN A 20 -1.76 9.21 3.13
N THR A 21 -1.93 9.57 1.85
CA THR A 21 -1.00 10.46 1.15
C THR A 21 -1.18 11.91 1.63
N GLY A 22 -0.09 12.56 2.01
CA GLY A 22 0.00 13.99 2.29
C GLY A 22 0.58 14.79 1.12
N ALA A 23 1.48 15.72 1.43
CA ALA A 23 2.27 16.40 0.41
C ALA A 23 3.10 15.40 -0.40
N SER A 24 3.25 15.63 -1.71
CA SER A 24 3.98 14.74 -2.61
C SER A 24 4.90 15.47 -3.58
N LYS A 25 5.87 14.72 -4.12
CA LYS A 25 6.86 15.15 -5.11
C LYS A 25 6.96 14.10 -6.20
N ILE A 26 6.97 14.53 -7.46
CA ILE A 26 7.29 13.66 -8.60
C ILE A 26 8.77 13.79 -8.94
N VAL A 27 9.41 12.68 -9.27
CA VAL A 27 10.77 12.60 -9.80
C VAL A 27 10.73 11.88 -11.16
N VAL A 28 11.43 12.44 -12.14
CA VAL A 28 11.49 11.95 -13.52
C VAL A 28 12.94 11.77 -13.92
N ARG A 29 13.28 10.57 -14.42
CA ARG A 29 14.61 10.21 -14.88
C ARG A 29 14.54 9.43 -16.19
N ALA A 30 15.26 9.85 -17.22
CA ALA A 30 15.45 9.04 -18.41
C ALA A 30 16.63 8.09 -18.21
N ILE A 31 16.48 6.83 -18.62
CA ILE A 31 17.50 5.79 -18.44
C ILE A 31 17.67 5.05 -19.77
N ALA A 32 18.91 4.91 -20.22
CA ALA A 32 19.31 4.07 -21.35
C ALA A 32 20.64 3.38 -21.01
N ASP A 33 20.81 2.13 -21.47
CA ASP A 33 22.00 1.32 -21.16
C ASP A 33 22.41 1.38 -19.67
N ARG A 34 21.42 1.29 -18.77
CA ARG A 34 21.58 1.31 -17.30
C ARG A 34 22.19 2.60 -16.74
N ARG A 35 22.24 3.67 -17.53
CA ARG A 35 22.74 4.99 -17.16
C ARG A 35 21.64 6.03 -17.30
N THR A 36 21.71 7.06 -16.45
CA THR A 36 20.83 8.22 -16.60
C THR A 36 21.18 8.97 -17.87
N VAL A 37 20.16 9.34 -18.65
CA VAL A 37 20.26 10.19 -19.83
C VAL A 37 19.80 11.59 -19.45
N GLY A 38 20.72 12.56 -19.48
CA GLY A 38 20.43 13.93 -19.06
C GLY A 38 20.35 14.09 -17.53
N GLU A 39 19.66 15.14 -17.09
CA GLU A 39 19.47 15.45 -15.67
C GLU A 39 18.22 14.78 -15.10
N GLU A 40 18.24 14.55 -13.78
CA GLU A 40 17.02 14.19 -13.05
C GLU A 40 16.21 15.45 -12.77
N HIS A 41 14.90 15.39 -13.03
CA HIS A 41 13.99 16.48 -12.77
C HIS A 41 12.99 16.10 -11.70
N SER A 42 12.55 17.07 -10.90
CA SER A 42 11.51 16.86 -9.91
C SER A 42 10.65 18.11 -9.72
N ALA A 43 9.43 17.91 -9.24
CA ALA A 43 8.53 18.99 -8.84
C ALA A 43 7.72 18.57 -7.61
N PHE A 44 7.49 19.52 -6.72
CA PHE A 44 6.54 19.36 -5.62
C PHE A 44 5.12 19.55 -6.14
N ALA A 45 4.16 18.85 -5.52
CA ALA A 45 2.76 19.09 -5.81
C ALA A 45 2.35 20.51 -5.38
N ASP A 46 1.47 21.12 -6.16
CA ASP A 46 0.82 22.38 -5.81
C ASP A 46 0.07 22.22 -4.48
N ILE A 47 0.39 23.08 -3.50
CA ILE A 47 -0.11 22.97 -2.13
C ILE A 47 -1.62 23.18 -2.03
N GLU A 48 -2.20 23.87 -2.99
CA GLU A 48 -3.64 24.09 -3.07
C GLU A 48 -4.36 22.92 -3.77
N SER A 49 -3.61 22.06 -4.46
CA SER A 49 -4.15 20.86 -5.09
C SER A 49 -4.44 19.75 -4.08
N SER A 50 -5.25 18.79 -4.52
CA SER A 50 -5.63 17.60 -3.77
C SER A 50 -4.42 16.75 -3.37
N CYS A 51 -4.39 16.23 -2.14
CA CYS A 51 -3.44 15.19 -1.73
C CYS A 51 -3.58 13.91 -2.58
N PHE A 52 -4.80 13.65 -3.05
CA PHE A 52 -5.12 12.40 -3.75
C PHE A 52 -5.08 12.52 -5.27
N ASN A 53 -5.22 13.73 -5.78
CA ASN A 53 -5.15 14.08 -7.20
C ASN A 53 -4.23 15.29 -7.42
N PRO A 54 -2.95 15.23 -6.98
CA PRO A 54 -2.08 16.39 -6.98
C PRO A 54 -1.76 16.86 -8.40
N ARG A 55 -1.50 18.16 -8.52
CA ARG A 55 -0.91 18.76 -9.73
C ARG A 55 0.57 18.97 -9.51
N TYR A 56 1.39 18.59 -10.49
CA TYR A 56 2.84 18.77 -10.45
C TYR A 56 3.31 19.82 -11.46
N ASP A 57 2.65 19.89 -12.62
CA ASP A 57 3.01 20.78 -13.74
C ASP A 57 4.52 20.76 -14.08
N LEU A 58 5.16 19.59 -13.89
CA LEU A 58 6.58 19.40 -14.15
C LEU A 58 6.81 19.35 -15.65
N ARG A 59 7.72 20.17 -16.16
CA ARG A 59 8.24 20.04 -17.53
C ARG A 59 9.74 19.74 -17.47
N SER A 60 10.13 18.63 -18.10
CA SER A 60 11.50 18.23 -18.33
C SER A 60 11.76 18.21 -19.83
N GLU A 61 12.85 18.85 -20.26
CA GLU A 61 13.30 18.78 -21.64
C GLU A 61 14.54 17.89 -21.72
N LEU A 62 14.47 16.82 -22.50
CA LEU A 62 15.62 16.00 -22.85
C LEU A 62 16.23 16.50 -24.15
N ARG A 63 17.52 16.78 -24.13
CA ARG A 63 18.31 17.13 -25.32
C ARG A 63 19.51 16.20 -25.43
N ALA A 64 19.70 15.62 -26.60
CA ALA A 64 20.87 14.82 -26.94
C ALA A 64 21.16 14.96 -28.43
N SER A 65 22.43 14.81 -28.82
CA SER A 65 22.82 14.76 -30.24
C SER A 65 22.21 13.56 -30.95
N SER A 66 22.09 12.43 -30.24
CA SER A 66 21.38 11.23 -30.64
C SER A 66 20.75 10.60 -29.40
N PHE A 67 19.58 9.98 -29.58
CA PHE A 67 18.89 9.28 -28.51
C PHE A 67 19.07 7.78 -28.67
N ASP A 68 19.36 7.09 -27.57
CA ASP A 68 19.33 5.64 -27.53
C ASP A 68 17.85 5.16 -27.66
N PRO A 69 17.50 4.36 -28.68
CA PRO A 69 16.15 3.87 -28.88
C PRO A 69 15.67 2.96 -27.74
N THR A 70 16.55 2.48 -26.86
CA THR A 70 16.22 1.76 -25.62
C THR A 70 15.95 2.68 -24.42
N THR A 71 15.83 3.99 -24.62
CA THR A 71 15.54 4.93 -23.54
C THR A 71 14.16 4.65 -22.91
N THR A 72 14.13 4.52 -21.59
CA THR A 72 12.92 4.37 -20.77
C THR A 72 12.89 5.48 -19.73
N ILE A 73 11.72 6.09 -19.55
CA ILE A 73 11.47 7.09 -18.52
C ILE A 73 10.99 6.39 -17.25
N LEU A 74 11.66 6.69 -16.15
CA LEU A 74 11.30 6.31 -14.79
C LEU A 74 10.61 7.49 -14.10
N PHE A 75 9.39 7.25 -13.64
CA PHE A 75 8.65 8.14 -12.77
C PHE A 75 8.62 7.56 -11.36
N ARG A 76 8.83 8.40 -10.34
CA ARG A 76 8.69 8.03 -8.92
C ARG A 76 7.93 9.11 -8.18
N ILE A 77 6.94 8.73 -7.39
CA ILE A 77 6.28 9.64 -6.45
C ILE A 77 6.80 9.40 -5.05
N ASP A 78 7.26 10.46 -4.41
CA ASP A 78 7.58 10.51 -2.99
C ASP A 78 6.49 11.29 -2.26
N ALA A 79 6.09 10.88 -1.06
CA ALA A 79 5.09 11.59 -0.27
C ALA A 79 5.35 11.51 1.23
N LEU A 80 4.73 12.44 1.94
CA LEU A 80 4.53 12.33 3.38
C LEU A 80 3.40 11.33 3.63
N ASP A 81 3.65 10.39 4.54
CA ASP A 81 2.67 9.41 4.99
C ASP A 81 1.96 9.97 6.22
N GLU A 82 0.72 10.41 6.05
CA GLU A 82 -0.07 11.10 7.07
C GLU A 82 -0.34 10.22 8.31
N ASP A 83 -0.24 8.90 8.17
CA ASP A 83 -0.37 7.99 9.30
C ASP A 83 0.95 7.81 10.05
N ALA A 84 2.09 8.17 9.45
CA ALA A 84 3.36 8.11 10.14
C ALA A 84 3.39 9.15 11.27
N PRO A 85 3.88 8.77 12.47
CA PRO A 85 3.97 9.72 13.56
C PRO A 85 4.92 10.86 13.20
N MET A 86 4.44 12.10 13.26
CA MET A 86 5.37 13.23 13.25
C MET A 86 6.32 13.11 14.44
N SER A 87 7.61 13.16 14.17
CA SER A 87 8.61 13.26 15.22
C SER A 87 8.48 14.64 15.88
N ILE A 88 7.77 14.70 16.99
CA ILE A 88 7.74 15.91 17.79
C ILE A 88 9.11 15.98 18.48
N ALA A 89 9.93 16.94 18.08
CA ALA A 89 11.13 17.29 18.83
C ALA A 89 10.70 18.03 20.10
N THR A 90 10.12 17.34 21.08
CA THR A 90 9.99 17.90 22.43
C THR A 90 11.39 18.03 23.00
N LYS A 91 11.96 19.24 22.97
CA LYS A 91 13.02 19.63 23.88
C LYS A 91 12.43 19.68 25.29
N HIS A 92 12.32 18.53 25.96
CA HIS A 92 12.26 18.52 27.41
C HIS A 92 13.69 18.67 27.91
N GLU A 93 14.13 19.91 28.09
CA GLU A 93 15.14 20.24 29.09
C GLU A 93 14.45 20.01 30.45
N ASP A 94 14.67 18.85 31.07
CA ASP A 94 14.61 18.65 32.53
C ASP A 94 14.84 17.17 32.86
N SER A 95 16.09 16.82 33.14
CA SER A 95 16.55 15.91 34.22
C SER A 95 17.98 15.45 33.94
N MET A 96 18.90 15.85 34.83
CA MET A 96 20.19 15.18 35.01
C MET A 96 19.91 13.75 35.49
N GLU A 97 20.48 12.74 34.83
CA GLU A 97 21.53 11.85 35.37
C GLU A 97 21.78 10.62 34.48
N HIS A 98 23.06 10.43 34.17
CA HIS A 98 23.77 9.20 33.79
C HIS A 98 23.08 8.15 32.90
N SER A 99 23.35 8.18 31.57
CA SER A 99 23.88 7.02 30.82
C SER A 99 24.08 7.31 29.30
N VAL A 100 25.32 7.07 28.86
CA VAL A 100 25.84 6.63 27.55
C VAL A 100 25.19 7.17 26.25
N GLU A 101 26.01 7.91 25.52
CA GLU A 101 25.93 8.34 24.11
C GLU A 101 25.08 7.47 23.17
N HIS A 102 23.78 7.73 23.06
CA HIS A 102 23.02 7.55 21.82
C HIS A 102 22.26 8.87 21.58
N SER A 103 22.83 9.72 20.73
CA SER A 103 22.25 10.99 20.30
C SER A 103 20.77 10.82 19.92
N LYS A 104 19.85 11.35 20.74
CA LYS A 104 18.43 11.48 20.43
C LYS A 104 18.27 12.55 19.33
N GLN A 105 18.57 12.18 18.10
CA GLN A 105 18.17 12.93 16.92
C GLN A 105 16.65 12.79 16.79
N SER A 106 15.92 13.88 16.98
CA SER A 106 14.52 13.96 16.60
C SER A 106 14.40 13.53 15.13
N LYS A 107 13.69 12.43 14.86
CA LYS A 107 13.61 11.83 13.52
C LYS A 107 12.75 12.68 12.58
N LYS A 108 13.27 13.82 12.11
CA LYS A 108 12.65 14.71 11.10
C LYS A 108 11.79 13.90 10.13
N GLN A 109 10.54 14.30 9.92
CA GLN A 109 9.61 13.64 9.01
C GLN A 109 10.32 13.29 7.69
N GLN A 110 10.23 12.03 7.27
CA GLN A 110 10.97 11.55 6.10
C GLN A 110 10.01 11.18 4.98
N PRO A 111 10.34 11.53 3.72
CA PRO A 111 9.56 11.12 2.57
C PRO A 111 9.59 9.59 2.42
N LYS A 112 8.46 9.03 1.95
CA LYS A 112 8.36 7.62 1.56
C LYS A 112 7.99 7.53 0.08
N CYS A 113 8.47 6.50 -0.59
CA CYS A 113 8.19 6.26 -2.01
C CYS A 113 6.80 5.63 -2.16
N VAL A 114 5.85 6.37 -2.73
CA VAL A 114 4.48 5.90 -3.00
C VAL A 114 4.47 4.82 -4.06
N GLY A 115 5.24 5.00 -5.13
CA GLY A 115 5.34 4.04 -6.21
C GLY A 115 6.08 4.55 -7.44
N TYR A 116 6.20 3.67 -8.42
CA TYR A 116 6.96 3.86 -9.65
C TYR A 116 6.09 3.67 -10.89
N ALA A 117 6.39 4.36 -11.97
CA ALA A 117 5.91 4.04 -13.31
C ALA A 117 7.07 4.04 -14.31
N LEU A 118 6.94 3.22 -15.36
CA LEU A 118 7.90 3.15 -16.46
C LEU A 118 7.20 3.44 -17.78
N PHE A 119 7.89 4.14 -18.66
CA PHE A 119 7.40 4.43 -20.01
C PHE A 119 8.52 4.35 -21.04
N ASN A 120 8.33 3.57 -22.11
CA ASN A 120 9.33 3.47 -23.17
C ASN A 120 9.25 4.73 -24.03
N LEU A 121 10.34 5.51 -24.06
CA LEU A 121 10.38 6.77 -24.79
C LEU A 121 10.24 6.52 -26.30
N PHE A 122 10.81 5.40 -26.77
CA PHE A 122 10.70 4.96 -28.14
C PHE A 122 10.08 3.56 -28.22
N CYS A 123 9.32 3.34 -29.28
CA CYS A 123 8.68 2.07 -29.62
C CYS A 123 8.92 1.71 -31.10
N LEU A 124 8.76 0.44 -31.43
CA LEU A 124 8.69 -0.01 -32.82
C LEU A 124 7.47 0.59 -33.52
N PRO A 125 7.53 0.87 -34.83
CA PRO A 125 6.39 1.45 -35.55
C PRO A 125 5.15 0.55 -35.48
N GLY A 126 3.99 1.15 -35.20
CA GLY A 126 2.73 0.43 -35.03
C GLY A 126 2.53 -0.19 -33.65
N GLU A 127 3.54 -0.15 -32.78
CA GLU A 127 3.52 -0.76 -31.46
C GLU A 127 3.47 0.30 -30.34
N LEU A 128 2.65 0.07 -29.31
CA LEU A 128 2.47 1.03 -28.22
C LEU A 128 3.50 0.83 -27.08
N ARG A 129 3.96 -0.41 -26.87
CA ARG A 129 4.83 -0.78 -25.73
C ARG A 129 6.09 -1.52 -26.13
N LEU A 130 6.22 -1.98 -27.37
CA LEU A 130 7.41 -2.74 -27.79
C LEU A 130 8.57 -1.80 -28.03
N GLN A 131 9.50 -1.78 -27.08
CA GLN A 131 10.76 -1.05 -27.19
C GLN A 131 11.70 -1.74 -28.20
N PRO A 132 12.52 -0.98 -28.93
CA PRO A 132 13.69 -1.48 -29.64
C PRO A 132 14.57 -2.38 -28.77
N ALA A 133 15.16 -3.43 -29.35
CA ALA A 133 15.93 -4.44 -28.62
C ALA A 133 17.32 -3.93 -28.21
N ASP A 134 17.90 -3.07 -29.03
CA ASP A 134 19.24 -2.53 -28.90
C ASP A 134 19.31 -1.10 -29.43
N LYS A 135 20.44 -0.44 -29.17
CA LYS A 135 20.73 0.94 -29.58
C LYS A 135 20.91 1.11 -31.09
N ASP A 136 21.20 0.03 -31.81
CA ASP A 136 21.55 0.03 -33.23
C ASP A 136 20.31 -0.11 -34.13
N THR A 137 19.14 -0.34 -33.51
CA THR A 137 17.85 -0.40 -34.19
C THR A 137 17.55 0.92 -34.91
N SER A 138 17.51 0.87 -36.24
CA SER A 138 17.34 2.06 -37.10
C SER A 138 15.89 2.51 -37.24
N LEU A 139 14.91 1.63 -36.96
CA LEU A 139 13.49 1.88 -37.20
C LEU A 139 12.73 1.95 -35.87
N TYR A 140 12.47 3.16 -35.39
CA TYR A 140 11.75 3.42 -34.16
C TYR A 140 11.00 4.75 -34.22
N CYS A 141 9.98 4.89 -33.37
CA CYS A 141 9.15 6.07 -33.25
C CYS A 141 9.22 6.62 -31.83
N LEU A 142 9.17 7.95 -31.69
CA LEU A 142 8.91 8.59 -30.40
C LEU A 142 7.49 8.24 -29.97
N SER A 143 7.34 7.77 -28.73
CA SER A 143 6.05 7.49 -28.09
C SER A 143 5.35 8.79 -27.67
N ALA A 144 5.13 9.69 -28.63
CA ALA A 144 4.50 11.00 -28.40
C ALA A 144 3.00 10.83 -28.11
N GLY A 145 2.45 11.72 -27.28
CA GLY A 145 1.04 11.71 -26.88
C GLY A 145 0.83 12.02 -25.41
N ALA A 146 -0.42 11.90 -24.96
CA ALA A 146 -0.81 12.02 -23.57
C ALA A 146 -1.19 10.63 -23.03
N TYR A 147 -0.71 10.28 -21.85
CA TYR A 147 -0.80 8.94 -21.27
C TYR A 147 -1.20 9.01 -19.81
N GLN A 148 -2.00 8.02 -19.40
CA GLN A 148 -2.24 7.69 -18.01
C GLN A 148 -1.51 6.39 -17.69
N LEU A 149 -0.64 6.40 -16.69
CA LEU A 149 0.22 5.28 -16.34
C LEU A 149 -0.04 4.83 -14.91
N SER A 150 -0.21 3.53 -14.69
CA SER A 150 -0.37 2.96 -13.35
C SER A 150 0.90 3.09 -12.51
N LEU A 151 0.75 3.35 -11.22
CA LEU A 151 1.83 3.29 -10.25
C LEU A 151 1.98 1.88 -9.69
N HIS A 152 3.22 1.49 -9.40
CA HIS A 152 3.58 0.17 -8.89
C HIS A 152 4.38 0.28 -7.59
N ARG A 153 4.18 -0.71 -6.70
CA ARG A 153 4.75 -0.74 -5.33
C ARG A 153 6.18 -1.25 -5.30
N THR A 154 6.77 -1.62 -6.43
CA THR A 154 8.09 -2.23 -6.49
C THR A 154 9.01 -1.38 -7.35
N ALA A 155 10.20 -1.07 -6.82
CA ALA A 155 11.23 -0.40 -7.59
C ALA A 155 11.67 -1.27 -8.77
N PRO A 156 11.86 -0.70 -9.97
CA PRO A 156 12.34 -1.46 -11.10
C PRO A 156 13.82 -1.85 -10.91
N ARG A 157 14.22 -2.94 -11.56
CA ARG A 157 15.60 -3.44 -11.51
C ARG A 157 16.48 -2.64 -12.46
N LEU A 158 17.13 -1.60 -11.93
CA LEU A 158 17.99 -0.71 -12.72
C LEU A 158 19.25 -1.38 -13.28
N LYS A 159 19.60 -2.58 -12.79
CA LYS A 159 20.72 -3.39 -13.32
C LYS A 159 20.40 -4.07 -14.65
N ASP A 160 19.11 -4.25 -14.93
CA ASP A 160 18.63 -4.84 -16.18
C ASP A 160 18.40 -3.73 -17.20
N ASN A 161 18.26 -4.09 -18.48
CA ASN A 161 17.81 -3.12 -19.48
C ASN A 161 16.36 -2.74 -19.14
N LEU A 162 16.16 -1.48 -18.78
CA LEU A 162 14.89 -0.99 -18.24
C LEU A 162 13.83 -1.02 -19.34
N GLN A 163 12.65 -1.55 -19.04
CA GLN A 163 11.52 -1.59 -19.99
C GLN A 163 10.20 -1.40 -19.24
N ALA A 164 9.23 -0.74 -19.87
CA ALA A 164 7.90 -0.51 -19.29
C ALA A 164 7.24 -1.79 -18.73
N LYS A 165 7.43 -2.93 -19.40
CA LYS A 165 6.86 -4.23 -19.01
C LYS A 165 7.41 -4.82 -17.71
N GLN A 166 8.55 -4.34 -17.21
CA GLN A 166 9.17 -4.86 -15.98
C GLN A 166 8.26 -4.70 -14.75
N LEU A 167 7.36 -3.72 -14.78
CA LEU A 167 6.41 -3.50 -13.70
C LEU A 167 5.08 -4.26 -13.87
N ASP A 168 4.80 -4.86 -15.04
CA ASP A 168 3.49 -5.49 -15.32
C ASP A 168 3.16 -6.62 -14.33
N ASN A 169 4.18 -7.34 -13.83
CA ASN A 169 4.03 -8.43 -12.86
C ASN A 169 4.20 -7.98 -11.39
N THR A 170 4.29 -6.68 -11.15
CA THR A 170 4.45 -6.12 -9.80
C THR A 170 3.12 -5.59 -9.28
N GLY A 171 2.94 -5.59 -7.96
CA GLY A 171 1.71 -5.08 -7.35
C GLY A 171 1.48 -3.60 -7.67
N ARG A 172 0.32 -3.27 -8.25
CA ARG A 172 -0.09 -1.88 -8.49
C ARG A 172 -0.41 -1.17 -7.18
N VAL A 173 -0.18 0.14 -7.14
CA VAL A 173 -0.79 1.02 -6.13
C VAL A 173 -2.26 1.18 -6.54
N LEU A 174 -3.17 0.68 -5.71
CA LEU A 174 -4.56 0.45 -6.10
C LEU A 174 -5.24 1.75 -6.56
N GLY A 175 -5.58 1.78 -7.84
CA GLY A 175 -6.27 2.89 -8.46
C GLY A 175 -5.42 4.15 -8.68
N ALA A 176 -4.12 4.12 -8.38
CA ALA A 176 -3.24 5.29 -8.48
C ALA A 176 -2.53 5.34 -9.83
N THR A 177 -2.55 6.51 -10.48
CA THR A 177 -1.95 6.73 -11.80
C THR A 177 -1.29 8.10 -11.91
N ILE A 178 -0.36 8.26 -12.85
CA ILE A 178 0.20 9.55 -13.26
C ILE A 178 -0.29 9.95 -14.65
N LEU A 179 -0.35 11.26 -14.89
CA LEU A 179 -0.72 11.87 -16.15
C LEU A 179 0.52 12.48 -16.80
N VAL A 180 0.88 11.99 -17.98
CA VAL A 180 2.13 12.32 -18.65
C VAL A 180 1.85 12.74 -20.09
N ARG A 181 2.53 13.78 -20.58
CA ARG A 181 2.53 14.18 -21.98
C ARG A 181 3.95 14.18 -22.53
N ILE A 182 4.12 13.57 -23.69
CA ILE A 182 5.42 13.43 -24.36
C ILE A 182 5.29 13.97 -25.77
N GLY A 183 6.26 14.76 -26.20
CA GLY A 183 6.27 15.34 -27.53
C GLY A 183 7.62 15.91 -27.88
N LYS A 184 7.74 16.38 -29.12
CA LYS A 184 8.92 17.16 -29.49
C LYS A 184 8.99 18.44 -28.66
N SER A 185 10.20 18.92 -28.40
CA SER A 185 10.42 20.14 -27.65
C SER A 185 9.60 21.31 -28.25
N ASN A 186 8.96 22.06 -27.35
CA ASN A 186 8.11 23.23 -27.62
C ASN A 186 6.84 22.96 -28.44
N THR A 187 6.45 21.69 -28.62
CA THR A 187 5.19 21.35 -29.30
C THR A 187 4.02 21.12 -28.34
N LEU A 188 4.31 20.87 -27.06
CA LEU A 188 3.29 20.61 -26.05
C LEU A 188 2.76 21.91 -25.43
N SER A 189 1.44 22.01 -25.27
CA SER A 189 0.80 23.10 -24.51
C SER A 189 1.31 23.13 -23.07
N LYS A 190 1.48 24.34 -22.51
CA LYS A 190 1.78 24.51 -21.08
C LYS A 190 0.57 24.20 -20.20
N ILE A 191 -0.64 24.34 -20.73
CA ILE A 191 -1.87 24.12 -19.97
C ILE A 191 -2.21 22.63 -20.02
N ALA A 192 -2.34 22.02 -18.84
CA ALA A 192 -2.76 20.63 -18.70
C ALA A 192 -4.20 20.45 -19.25
N PRO A 193 -4.46 19.43 -20.10
CA PRO A 193 -5.81 19.08 -20.49
C PRO A 193 -6.68 18.74 -19.28
N ALA A 194 -7.94 19.18 -19.30
CA ALA A 194 -8.93 18.77 -18.31
C ALA A 194 -9.03 17.23 -18.29
N TYR A 195 -8.97 16.61 -17.11
CA TYR A 195 -8.90 15.14 -17.01
C TYR A 195 -10.10 14.43 -17.66
N GLY A 196 -11.31 15.01 -17.55
CA GLY A 196 -12.52 14.48 -18.18
C GLY A 196 -12.60 14.63 -19.70
N SER A 197 -11.62 15.26 -20.35
CA SER A 197 -11.59 15.46 -21.82
C SER A 197 -11.17 14.22 -22.62
N ALA A 198 -10.83 13.11 -21.95
CA ALA A 198 -10.37 11.87 -22.56
C ALA A 198 -9.10 12.00 -23.43
N VAL A 199 -8.31 13.06 -23.25
CA VAL A 199 -7.05 13.27 -23.97
C VAL A 199 -5.97 12.27 -23.56
N TYR A 200 -5.96 11.84 -22.28
CA TYR A 200 -4.98 10.88 -21.79
C TYR A 200 -5.33 9.45 -22.20
N ASN A 201 -4.44 8.79 -22.92
CA ASN A 201 -4.56 7.38 -23.27
C ASN A 201 -4.38 6.51 -22.02
N SER A 202 -5.44 5.81 -21.63
CA SER A 202 -5.49 4.93 -20.46
C SER A 202 -5.38 3.43 -20.81
N MET A 203 -5.07 3.08 -22.06
CA MET A 203 -4.87 1.67 -22.47
C MET A 203 -3.74 0.98 -21.69
N LEU A 204 -2.77 1.76 -21.19
CA LEU A 204 -1.66 1.26 -20.37
C LEU A 204 -2.02 1.14 -18.88
N SER A 205 -3.20 1.62 -18.48
CA SER A 205 -3.64 1.72 -17.09
C SER A 205 -5.08 1.21 -16.91
N VAL A 206 -5.48 0.20 -17.69
CA VAL A 206 -6.85 -0.35 -17.61
C VAL A 206 -7.10 -0.89 -16.21
N PRO A 207 -8.17 -0.45 -15.52
CA PRO A 207 -8.44 -0.88 -14.16
C PRO A 207 -8.99 -2.29 -14.11
N ASN A 208 -8.48 -3.07 -13.16
CA ASN A 208 -9.03 -4.39 -12.86
C ASN A 208 -10.37 -4.29 -12.10
N THR A 209 -11.04 -5.43 -11.87
CA THR A 209 -12.34 -5.49 -11.19
C THR A 209 -12.31 -4.85 -9.80
N THR A 210 -11.24 -5.07 -9.03
CA THR A 210 -11.08 -4.48 -7.70
C THR A 210 -10.89 -2.97 -7.78
N GLU A 211 -10.08 -2.48 -8.72
CA GLU A 211 -9.85 -1.04 -8.92
C GLU A 211 -11.15 -0.32 -9.31
N LYS A 212 -11.98 -0.91 -10.18
CA LYS A 212 -13.30 -0.36 -10.52
C LYS A 212 -14.20 -0.18 -9.30
N GLN A 213 -14.21 -1.17 -8.39
CA GLN A 213 -14.99 -1.10 -7.15
C GLN A 213 -14.43 -0.02 -6.21
N ILE A 214 -13.10 0.06 -6.07
CA ILE A 214 -12.43 1.11 -5.29
C ILE A 214 -12.73 2.50 -5.85
N TYR A 215 -12.75 2.67 -7.18
CA TYR A 215 -13.10 3.94 -7.81
C TYR A 215 -14.52 4.37 -7.50
N ALA A 216 -15.49 3.45 -7.62
CA ALA A 216 -16.87 3.73 -7.26
C ALA A 216 -17.01 4.12 -5.77
N TYR A 217 -16.35 3.35 -4.89
CA TYR A 217 -16.34 3.63 -3.46
C TYR A 217 -15.72 5.01 -3.13
N ARG A 218 -14.54 5.30 -3.68
CA ARG A 218 -13.84 6.59 -3.46
C ARG A 218 -14.63 7.77 -4.00
N ALA A 219 -15.29 7.62 -5.15
CA ALA A 219 -16.08 8.70 -5.73
C ALA A 219 -17.26 9.13 -4.82
N GLN A 220 -17.80 8.20 -4.03
CA GLN A 220 -18.92 8.46 -3.12
C GLN A 220 -18.47 8.85 -1.71
N ASN A 221 -17.38 8.25 -1.22
CA ASN A 221 -17.01 8.31 0.20
C ASN A 221 -15.76 9.14 0.49
N ARG A 222 -14.86 9.32 -0.48
CA ARG A 222 -13.61 10.03 -0.26
C ARG A 222 -13.78 11.53 -0.51
N LYS A 223 -13.69 12.32 0.55
CA LYS A 223 -13.69 13.79 0.43
C LYS A 223 -12.31 14.27 0.05
N ASP A 224 -12.27 15.22 -0.87
CA ASP A 224 -11.01 15.78 -1.32
C ASP A 224 -10.41 16.72 -0.28
N ILE A 225 -9.09 16.70 -0.13
CA ILE A 225 -8.35 17.47 0.88
C ILE A 225 -7.14 18.08 0.18
N SER A 226 -7.00 19.40 0.25
CA SER A 226 -5.81 20.07 -0.29
C SER A 226 -4.57 19.75 0.54
N ILE A 227 -3.40 19.79 -0.09
CA ILE A 227 -2.13 19.54 0.60
C ILE A 227 -1.90 20.56 1.72
N LEU A 228 -2.33 21.81 1.54
CA LEU A 228 -2.29 22.84 2.59
C LEU A 228 -3.04 22.43 3.87
N ASN A 229 -4.13 21.69 3.71
CA ASN A 229 -4.98 21.20 4.80
C ASN A 229 -4.67 19.73 5.18
N SER A 230 -3.56 19.18 4.67
CA SER A 230 -3.04 17.89 5.14
C SER A 230 -2.58 18.00 6.60
N GLY A 231 -2.58 16.88 7.33
CA GLY A 231 -2.31 16.85 8.76
C GLY A 231 -0.90 17.33 9.08
N HIS A 232 0.11 16.79 8.38
CA HIS A 232 1.51 17.17 8.59
C HIS A 232 1.77 18.65 8.30
N VAL A 233 1.23 19.18 7.19
CA VAL A 233 1.40 20.62 6.85
C VAL A 233 0.67 21.50 7.86
N THR A 234 -0.57 21.16 8.21
CA THR A 234 -1.36 21.94 9.18
C THR A 234 -0.70 21.97 10.55
N GLU A 235 -0.17 20.84 11.02
CA GLU A 235 0.48 20.74 12.31
C GLU A 235 1.84 21.46 12.31
N ALA A 236 2.62 21.38 11.24
CA ALA A 236 3.84 22.19 11.07
C ALA A 236 3.54 23.69 11.13
N LEU A 237 2.49 24.16 10.46
CA LEU A 237 2.06 25.57 10.51
C LEU A 237 1.61 26.00 11.92
N LYS A 238 0.94 25.12 12.67
CA LYS A 238 0.56 25.38 14.08
C LYS A 238 1.80 25.51 14.97
N MET A 239 2.80 24.66 14.78
CA MET A 239 4.05 24.73 15.54
C MET A 239 4.80 26.04 15.28
N SER A 240 4.93 26.45 14.01
CA SER A 240 5.58 27.72 13.65
C SER A 240 4.92 28.94 14.30
N ARG A 241 3.58 28.93 14.44
CA ARG A 241 2.84 30.00 15.15
C ARG A 241 3.11 30.01 16.65
N SER A 242 3.22 28.83 17.28
CA SER A 242 3.50 28.75 18.73
C SER A 242 4.87 29.31 19.10
N THR A 243 5.87 29.20 18.21
CA THR A 243 7.23 29.73 18.42
C THR A 243 7.32 31.24 18.26
N GLN A 244 6.46 31.86 17.42
CA GLN A 244 6.48 33.30 17.16
C GLN A 244 5.68 34.14 18.18
N SER A 245 4.86 33.52 19.04
CA SER A 245 3.98 34.22 19.99
C SER A 245 4.68 34.89 21.19
N THR A 246 6.00 34.80 21.32
CA THR A 246 6.76 35.44 22.42
C THR A 246 7.38 36.79 22.06
N THR A 247 7.30 37.23 20.80
CA THR A 247 7.86 38.53 20.39
C THR A 247 6.87 39.24 19.47
N THR A 248 6.23 40.29 19.99
CA THR A 248 5.26 41.19 19.32
C THR A 248 3.85 40.65 19.03
N GLY A 249 2.86 41.42 19.48
CA GLY A 249 1.44 41.06 19.49
C GLY A 249 0.88 40.74 18.11
N GLY A 250 0.06 39.69 18.07
CA GLY A 250 -0.55 39.12 16.88
C GLY A 250 -1.38 40.14 16.10
N LEU A 251 -0.95 40.38 14.87
CA LEU A 251 -1.78 40.87 13.78
C LEU A 251 -1.69 39.82 12.67
N PHE A 252 -2.83 39.20 12.37
CA PHE A 252 -3.16 38.27 11.30
C PHE A 252 -1.99 37.90 10.36
N ALA A 253 -1.49 36.66 10.48
CA ALA A 253 -0.60 36.11 9.44
C ALA A 253 -1.35 36.12 8.11
N ASP A 254 -0.85 36.90 7.14
CA ASP A 254 -1.36 36.98 5.77
C ASP A 254 -1.47 35.57 5.16
N GLU A 255 -2.52 35.33 4.36
CA GLU A 255 -2.72 34.03 3.70
C GLU A 255 -1.52 33.65 2.82
N ASN A 256 -0.87 34.63 2.19
CA ASN A 256 0.35 34.40 1.41
C ASN A 256 1.49 33.89 2.30
N SER A 257 1.66 34.45 3.49
CA SER A 257 2.68 33.97 4.45
C SER A 257 2.42 32.52 4.86
N LYS A 258 1.15 32.12 5.04
CA LYS A 258 0.79 30.74 5.32
C LYS A 258 1.15 29.80 4.16
N LEU A 259 0.86 30.21 2.93
CA LEU A 259 1.19 29.43 1.73
C LEU A 259 2.71 29.27 1.56
N ASP A 260 3.48 30.32 1.80
CA ASP A 260 4.93 30.27 1.65
C ASP A 260 5.59 29.42 2.73
N GLN A 261 5.15 29.52 3.99
CA GLN A 261 5.60 28.64 5.07
C GLN A 261 5.28 27.17 4.76
N ALA A 262 4.10 26.90 4.19
CA ALA A 262 3.69 25.56 3.83
C ALA A 262 4.55 25.01 2.66
N ARG A 263 4.82 25.83 1.64
CA ARG A 263 5.72 25.47 0.52
C ARG A 263 7.13 25.18 1.02
N GLU A 264 7.66 26.02 1.90
CA GLU A 264 8.97 25.83 2.50
C GLU A 264 9.05 24.53 3.32
N PHE A 265 8.05 24.25 4.15
CA PHE A 265 7.96 22.98 4.88
C PHE A 265 7.97 21.78 3.93
N VAL A 266 7.17 21.81 2.87
CA VAL A 266 7.10 20.74 1.87
C VAL A 266 8.45 20.57 1.18
N ALA A 267 9.09 21.66 0.73
CA ALA A 267 10.39 21.63 0.07
C ALA A 267 11.49 21.08 1.00
N ASN A 268 11.52 21.51 2.26
CA ASN A 268 12.51 21.09 3.24
C ASN A 268 12.36 19.63 3.68
N THR A 269 11.15 19.08 3.58
CA THR A 269 10.84 17.70 4.01
C THR A 269 10.95 16.74 2.84
N LEU A 270 10.32 17.04 1.72
CA LEU A 270 10.36 16.23 0.50
C LEU A 270 11.61 16.47 -0.35
N GLY A 271 12.43 17.48 -0.06
CA GLY A 271 13.71 17.70 -0.74
C GLY A 271 14.68 16.55 -0.53
N ALA A 272 14.61 15.88 0.62
CA ALA A 272 15.31 14.63 0.86
C ALA A 272 14.76 13.50 -0.05
N GLY A 273 15.62 12.54 -0.41
CA GLY A 273 15.18 11.32 -1.09
C GLY A 273 14.35 10.42 -0.15
N PRO A 274 13.48 9.54 -0.68
CA PRO A 274 12.66 8.67 0.15
C PRO A 274 13.54 7.68 0.92
N VAL A 275 13.21 7.45 2.18
CA VAL A 275 13.97 6.54 3.06
C VAL A 275 13.44 5.11 3.06
N ALA A 276 12.20 4.94 2.63
CA ALA A 276 11.50 3.67 2.62
C ALA A 276 10.35 3.69 1.60
N MET A 277 9.78 2.53 1.33
CA MET A 277 8.50 2.44 0.64
C MET A 277 7.36 2.97 1.53
N PHE A 278 6.36 3.54 0.88
CA PHE A 278 5.14 4.01 1.51
C PHE A 278 4.33 2.84 2.07
N ASP A 279 3.67 3.04 3.22
CA ASP A 279 2.83 2.00 3.79
C ASP A 279 1.49 1.95 3.06
N HIS A 280 1.31 0.93 2.23
CA HIS A 280 0.06 0.73 1.49
C HIS A 280 -1.04 0.03 2.30
N THR A 281 -0.79 -0.32 3.57
CA THR A 281 -1.80 -0.91 4.46
C THR A 281 -2.96 0.05 4.69
N HIS A 282 -2.66 1.35 4.77
CA HIS A 282 -3.66 2.42 4.93
C HIS A 282 -4.04 3.09 3.60
N ALA A 283 -3.77 2.43 2.46
CA ALA A 283 -4.00 3.05 1.17
C ALA A 283 -5.48 3.21 0.81
N THR A 284 -6.37 2.42 1.41
CA THR A 284 -7.82 2.48 1.18
C THR A 284 -8.54 2.07 2.46
N SER A 285 -9.47 2.90 2.92
CA SER A 285 -10.31 2.55 4.08
C SER A 285 -11.13 1.28 3.81
N TYR A 286 -11.32 0.49 4.85
CA TYR A 286 -12.15 -0.71 4.81
C TYR A 286 -13.60 -0.35 4.48
N SER A 287 -14.19 -1.12 3.57
CA SER A 287 -15.61 -1.07 3.25
C SER A 287 -16.19 -2.48 3.32
N PRO A 288 -17.28 -2.72 4.06
CA PRO A 288 -17.97 -4.01 4.09
C PRO A 288 -18.36 -4.53 2.70
N GLU A 289 -18.68 -3.65 1.75
CA GLU A 289 -19.07 -4.03 0.39
C GLU A 289 -17.90 -4.58 -0.44
N LEU A 290 -16.72 -3.98 -0.26
CA LEU A 290 -15.49 -4.45 -0.89
C LEU A 290 -15.00 -5.74 -0.22
N GLY A 291 -15.05 -5.77 1.10
CA GLY A 291 -14.55 -6.88 1.90
C GLY A 291 -13.03 -6.97 1.93
N PHE A 292 -12.52 -8.11 2.38
CA PHE A 292 -11.09 -8.45 2.39
C PHE A 292 -10.89 -9.93 2.06
N GLY A 293 -9.65 -10.33 1.80
CA GLY A 293 -9.29 -11.72 1.54
C GLY A 293 -8.35 -12.28 2.60
N ILE A 294 -8.56 -13.52 3.03
CA ILE A 294 -7.61 -14.25 3.90
C ILE A 294 -7.22 -15.54 3.20
N ALA A 295 -5.92 -15.80 3.09
CA ALA A 295 -5.37 -17.08 2.70
C ALA A 295 -4.76 -17.75 3.94
N VAL A 296 -4.94 -19.06 4.07
CA VAL A 296 -4.25 -19.88 5.06
C VAL A 296 -3.26 -20.74 4.31
N ASP A 297 -1.97 -20.39 4.37
CA ASP A 297 -0.95 -21.05 3.53
C ASP A 297 -0.47 -22.38 4.11
N GLY A 298 -0.50 -22.52 5.44
CA GLY A 298 -0.05 -23.75 6.08
C GLY A 298 -0.10 -23.72 7.61
N LEU A 299 0.31 -24.85 8.19
CA LEU A 299 0.43 -25.07 9.63
C LEU A 299 1.81 -25.67 9.91
N PHE A 300 2.39 -25.32 11.05
CA PHE A 300 3.66 -25.86 11.50
C PHE A 300 3.58 -26.28 12.96
N GLY A 301 4.08 -27.46 13.31
CA GLY A 301 4.18 -27.92 14.70
C GLY A 301 2.95 -28.64 15.27
N CYS A 302 1.87 -28.83 14.50
CA CYS A 302 0.63 -29.44 15.00
C CYS A 302 0.74 -30.95 15.30
N GLY A 303 1.81 -31.62 14.86
CA GLY A 303 1.99 -33.07 14.95
C GLY A 303 2.59 -33.58 16.26
N ASN A 304 3.06 -32.69 17.15
CA ASN A 304 3.90 -33.06 18.29
C ASN A 304 3.13 -33.39 19.58
N THR A 305 1.81 -33.59 19.54
CA THR A 305 1.07 -33.97 20.76
C THR A 305 1.01 -35.49 20.93
N PRO A 306 1.12 -36.03 22.17
CA PRO A 306 1.07 -37.47 22.42
C PRO A 306 -0.24 -38.18 22.00
N ALA A 307 -1.31 -37.42 21.80
CA ALA A 307 -2.60 -37.93 21.34
C ALA A 307 -2.64 -38.08 19.80
N ILE A 308 -2.11 -37.08 19.09
CA ILE A 308 -2.00 -37.01 17.63
C ILE A 308 -0.90 -37.94 17.11
N ALA A 309 0.21 -38.07 17.84
CA ALA A 309 1.35 -38.91 17.45
C ALA A 309 1.03 -40.41 17.32
N ARG A 310 -0.12 -40.87 17.81
CA ARG A 310 -0.56 -42.28 17.74
C ARG A 310 -1.22 -42.65 16.42
N TYR A 311 -1.48 -41.68 15.54
CA TYR A 311 -2.19 -41.92 14.28
C TYR A 311 -1.24 -41.79 13.08
N ASP A 312 -1.29 -42.78 12.19
CA ASP A 312 -0.42 -42.85 11.00
C ASP A 312 -0.79 -41.82 9.90
N ARG A 313 -2.04 -41.34 9.87
CA ARG A 313 -2.55 -40.42 8.83
C ARG A 313 -3.52 -39.41 9.41
N ILE A 314 -3.01 -38.20 9.63
CA ILE A 314 -3.80 -37.05 10.08
C ILE A 314 -3.78 -35.98 8.99
N LEU A 315 -4.97 -35.49 8.65
CA LEU A 315 -5.14 -34.26 7.91
C LEU A 315 -5.61 -33.16 8.87
N TYR A 316 -5.31 -31.91 8.55
CA TYR A 316 -5.80 -30.77 9.33
C TYR A 316 -6.76 -29.95 8.48
N LYS A 317 -7.88 -29.53 9.08
CA LYS A 317 -8.76 -28.51 8.49
C LYS A 317 -8.64 -27.25 9.30
N VAL A 318 -8.50 -26.12 8.61
CA VAL A 318 -8.54 -24.80 9.24
C VAL A 318 -9.87 -24.16 8.89
N ILE A 319 -10.58 -23.73 9.93
CA ILE A 319 -11.86 -23.03 9.85
C ILE A 319 -11.59 -21.57 10.17
N THR A 320 -11.75 -20.70 9.19
CA THR A 320 -11.62 -19.25 9.34
C THR A 320 -13.00 -18.65 9.60
N VAL A 321 -13.12 -17.93 10.72
CA VAL A 321 -14.36 -17.29 11.17
C VAL A 321 -14.07 -15.83 11.49
N ILE A 322 -14.91 -14.91 11.01
CA ILE A 322 -14.79 -13.48 11.31
C ILE A 322 -15.72 -13.09 12.46
N SER A 323 -15.17 -12.40 13.46
CA SER A 323 -15.92 -11.81 14.58
C SER A 323 -15.72 -10.30 14.63
N PRO A 324 -16.73 -9.50 15.01
CA PRO A 324 -18.12 -9.90 15.24
C PRO A 324 -18.87 -10.26 13.94
N PRO A 325 -19.87 -11.17 13.99
CA PRO A 325 -20.40 -11.84 15.18
C PRO A 325 -19.75 -13.18 15.56
N GLY A 326 -18.97 -13.83 14.70
CA GLY A 326 -18.31 -15.10 15.04
C GLY A 326 -19.24 -16.31 15.21
N LEU A 327 -20.42 -16.31 14.57
CA LEU A 327 -21.53 -17.24 14.85
C LEU A 327 -21.19 -18.74 14.74
N PHE A 328 -20.18 -19.13 13.97
CA PHE A 328 -19.76 -20.52 13.87
C PHE A 328 -19.18 -21.05 15.18
N LEU A 329 -18.56 -20.17 15.98
CA LEU A 329 -17.94 -20.49 17.26
C LEU A 329 -18.93 -20.38 18.42
N CYS A 330 -20.17 -19.92 18.16
CA CYS A 330 -21.25 -19.86 19.13
C CYS A 330 -21.99 -21.21 19.24
N SER A 331 -22.80 -21.36 20.29
CA SER A 331 -23.74 -22.47 20.45
C SER A 331 -25.17 -21.92 20.45
N PRO A 332 -26.01 -22.26 19.45
CA PRO A 332 -25.75 -23.14 18.31
C PRO A 332 -24.80 -22.52 17.27
N SER A 333 -24.07 -23.37 16.53
CA SER A 333 -23.12 -22.93 15.50
C SER A 333 -23.82 -22.65 14.17
N ILE A 334 -23.54 -21.49 13.55
CA ILE A 334 -24.05 -21.13 12.21
C ILE A 334 -22.87 -21.00 11.25
N ALA A 335 -22.92 -21.75 10.14
CA ALA A 335 -21.77 -21.91 9.23
C ALA A 335 -21.69 -20.88 8.08
N ASP A 336 -22.71 -20.03 7.88
CA ASP A 336 -22.83 -19.15 6.70
C ASP A 336 -21.58 -18.28 6.42
N ASN A 337 -20.84 -17.89 7.46
CA ASN A 337 -19.64 -17.05 7.34
C ASN A 337 -18.33 -17.76 7.72
N ALA A 338 -18.36 -19.09 7.89
CA ALA A 338 -17.17 -19.90 8.14
C ALA A 338 -16.57 -20.40 6.81
N GLN A 339 -15.25 -20.25 6.65
CA GLN A 339 -14.52 -20.77 5.50
C GLN A 339 -13.61 -21.91 5.94
N PHE A 340 -13.53 -22.96 5.13
CA PHE A 340 -12.77 -24.17 5.43
C PHE A 340 -11.64 -24.34 4.42
N THR A 341 -10.47 -24.81 4.84
CA THR A 341 -9.45 -25.27 3.88
C THR A 341 -9.96 -26.50 3.14
N LEU A 342 -9.83 -26.50 1.81
CA LEU A 342 -10.31 -27.57 0.94
C LEU A 342 -9.16 -28.31 0.24
N PHE A 343 -8.08 -27.61 -0.11
CA PHE A 343 -7.03 -28.15 -0.97
C PHE A 343 -5.73 -28.32 -0.20
N HIS A 344 -5.40 -29.56 0.14
CA HIS A 344 -4.14 -29.93 0.78
C HIS A 344 -3.01 -30.10 -0.23
N ASP A 345 -1.81 -29.69 0.15
CA ASP A 345 -0.60 -30.09 -0.53
C ASP A 345 -0.13 -31.45 -0.01
N PHE A 346 -0.46 -32.54 -0.72
CA PHE A 346 -0.11 -33.89 -0.30
C PHE A 346 1.40 -34.19 -0.33
N ASP A 347 2.19 -33.31 -0.96
CA ASP A 347 3.66 -33.39 -0.95
C ASP A 347 4.28 -32.71 0.29
N SER A 348 3.47 -32.03 1.11
CA SER A 348 3.93 -31.40 2.35
C SER A 348 4.18 -32.43 3.45
N ILE A 349 5.15 -32.15 4.33
CA ILE A 349 5.44 -33.01 5.48
C ILE A 349 4.35 -32.85 6.56
N ASN A 350 4.01 -33.92 7.27
CA ASN A 350 2.92 -33.92 8.27
C ASN A 350 3.05 -32.84 9.36
N ASN A 351 4.27 -32.42 9.70
CA ASN A 351 4.52 -31.38 10.70
C ASN A 351 4.61 -29.95 10.11
N ALA A 352 4.51 -29.80 8.79
CA ALA A 352 4.54 -28.53 8.07
C ALA A 352 3.55 -28.58 6.89
N VAL A 353 2.28 -28.78 7.22
CA VAL A 353 1.19 -28.93 6.24
C VAL A 353 1.01 -27.64 5.46
N ARG A 354 0.81 -27.74 4.15
CA ARG A 354 0.49 -26.60 3.28
C ARG A 354 -0.89 -26.75 2.65
N PHE A 355 -1.53 -25.61 2.39
CA PHE A 355 -2.80 -25.55 1.68
C PHE A 355 -2.65 -24.77 0.37
N LYS A 356 -3.47 -25.14 -0.63
CA LYS A 356 -3.50 -24.55 -1.98
C LYS A 356 -4.81 -23.78 -2.25
N ASP A 357 -5.57 -23.46 -1.20
CA ASP A 357 -6.86 -22.76 -1.27
C ASP A 357 -6.76 -21.33 -1.82
N GLY A 358 -5.62 -20.66 -1.62
CA GLY A 358 -5.47 -19.24 -1.89
C GLY A 358 -6.37 -18.38 -0.98
N ALA A 359 -6.58 -17.12 -1.38
CA ALA A 359 -7.36 -16.17 -0.59
C ALA A 359 -8.88 -16.37 -0.74
N ARG A 360 -9.57 -16.55 0.38
CA ARG A 360 -11.05 -16.55 0.47
C ARG A 360 -11.54 -15.16 0.83
N ARG A 361 -12.61 -14.70 0.17
CA ARG A 361 -13.16 -13.35 0.35
C ARG A 361 -14.22 -13.32 1.44
N PHE A 362 -14.14 -12.32 2.31
CA PHE A 362 -15.11 -12.01 3.35
C PHE A 362 -15.72 -10.65 3.04
N LYS A 363 -17.03 -10.60 2.86
CA LYS A 363 -17.81 -9.39 2.54
C LYS A 363 -18.94 -9.22 3.55
N GLY A 364 -19.42 -7.99 3.71
CA GLY A 364 -20.48 -7.64 4.64
C GLY A 364 -20.04 -7.67 6.11
N CYS A 365 -18.76 -7.94 6.40
CA CYS A 365 -18.26 -7.88 7.78
C CYS A 365 -18.31 -6.42 8.27
N PRO A 366 -18.79 -6.17 9.49
CA PRO A 366 -18.95 -4.81 10.00
C PRO A 366 -17.60 -4.09 10.07
N ALA A 367 -17.60 -2.79 9.76
CA ALA A 367 -16.45 -1.93 10.01
C ALA A 367 -16.34 -1.68 11.51
N SER A 368 -15.66 -2.58 12.23
CA SER A 368 -15.43 -2.50 13.67
C SER A 368 -13.94 -2.56 14.00
N HIS A 369 -13.53 -1.84 15.05
CA HIS A 369 -12.17 -1.94 15.60
C HIS A 369 -11.89 -3.28 16.28
N SER A 370 -12.93 -4.03 16.66
CA SER A 370 -12.81 -5.38 17.22
C SER A 370 -12.79 -6.47 16.14
N LEU A 371 -12.79 -6.11 14.85
CA LEU A 371 -12.82 -7.06 13.75
C LEU A 371 -11.60 -7.99 13.81
N THR A 372 -11.85 -9.28 13.94
CA THR A 372 -10.84 -10.32 14.20
C THR A 372 -11.16 -11.56 13.39
N ALA A 373 -10.14 -12.14 12.76
CA ALA A 373 -10.20 -13.49 12.18
C ALA A 373 -9.77 -14.52 13.23
N PHE A 374 -10.65 -15.47 13.51
CA PHE A 374 -10.35 -16.65 14.29
C PHE A 374 -10.09 -17.82 13.35
N PHE A 375 -9.09 -18.63 13.68
CA PHE A 375 -8.72 -19.83 12.96
C PHE A 375 -8.86 -21.01 13.92
N GLU A 376 -9.82 -21.88 13.70
CA GLU A 376 -9.94 -23.14 14.44
C GLU A 376 -9.35 -24.28 13.60
N VAL A 377 -8.39 -25.01 14.15
CA VAL A 377 -7.67 -26.10 13.50
C VAL A 377 -8.16 -27.42 14.07
N ARG A 378 -8.75 -28.25 13.22
CA ARG A 378 -9.26 -29.58 13.58
C ARG A 378 -8.42 -30.68 12.95
N PRO A 379 -7.86 -31.61 13.74
CA PRO A 379 -7.28 -32.82 13.19
C PRO A 379 -8.38 -33.77 12.70
N ILE A 380 -8.15 -34.41 11.55
CA ILE A 380 -9.04 -35.38 10.92
C ILE A 380 -8.24 -36.67 10.74
N ARG A 381 -8.81 -37.78 11.22
CA ARG A 381 -8.24 -39.10 11.02
C ARG A 381 -8.67 -39.62 9.66
N VAL A 382 -7.69 -39.99 8.86
CA VAL A 382 -7.95 -40.74 7.63
C VAL A 382 -7.68 -42.21 7.92
N GLY A 383 -8.73 -42.91 8.39
CA GLY A 383 -8.69 -44.35 8.63
C GLY A 383 -9.06 -45.15 7.39
N LEU A 384 -8.58 -46.39 7.30
CA LEU A 384 -9.32 -47.44 6.62
C LEU A 384 -10.32 -47.96 7.65
N GLY A 385 -11.59 -47.54 7.54
CA GLY A 385 -12.65 -48.14 8.38
C GLY A 385 -12.71 -49.67 8.20
N LYS A 386 -13.45 -50.36 9.06
CA LYS A 386 -13.71 -51.81 8.90
C LYS A 386 -14.23 -52.18 7.50
N ASP A 387 -14.83 -51.20 6.79
CA ASP A 387 -15.35 -51.33 5.43
C ASP A 387 -14.47 -50.65 4.34
N ARG A 388 -13.21 -50.31 4.63
CA ARG A 388 -12.23 -49.71 3.68
C ARG A 388 -12.66 -48.42 2.96
N GLN A 389 -13.70 -47.71 3.43
CA GLN A 389 -14.09 -46.38 2.96
C GLN A 389 -14.66 -45.56 4.13
N GLY A 390 -13.85 -44.70 4.77
CA GLY A 390 -14.38 -43.80 5.80
C GLY A 390 -13.35 -42.80 6.31
N VAL A 391 -13.65 -41.51 6.18
CA VAL A 391 -12.92 -40.41 6.86
C VAL A 391 -13.63 -40.18 8.18
N GLU A 392 -12.91 -40.25 9.31
CA GLU A 392 -13.47 -40.00 10.64
C GLU A 392 -12.85 -38.72 11.19
N VAL A 393 -13.70 -37.74 11.53
CA VAL A 393 -13.23 -36.52 12.20
C VAL A 393 -12.86 -36.91 13.64
N ILE A 394 -11.64 -36.58 14.09
CA ILE A 394 -11.28 -36.71 15.50
C ILE A 394 -12.01 -35.58 16.22
N ASP A 395 -13.21 -35.83 16.70
CA ASP A 395 -14.00 -34.85 17.46
C ASP A 395 -13.65 -34.89 18.96
N ASP A 396 -12.36 -34.88 19.27
CA ASP A 396 -11.88 -34.64 20.63
C ASP A 396 -11.41 -33.17 20.76
N PRO A 397 -12.16 -32.33 21.50
CA PRO A 397 -11.82 -30.91 21.71
C PRO A 397 -10.43 -30.69 22.31
N VAL A 398 -9.85 -31.68 22.99
CA VAL A 398 -8.52 -31.60 23.60
C VAL A 398 -7.41 -31.53 22.55
N ASP A 399 -7.67 -31.98 21.32
CA ASP A 399 -6.70 -31.98 20.22
C ASP A 399 -6.95 -30.91 19.16
N TYR A 400 -7.88 -29.99 19.44
CA TYR A 400 -8.08 -28.81 18.60
C TYR A 400 -6.99 -27.79 18.86
N PHE A 401 -6.73 -26.94 17.85
CA PHE A 401 -5.93 -25.75 18.04
C PHE A 401 -6.68 -24.52 17.56
N TRP A 402 -6.27 -23.35 18.00
CA TRP A 402 -6.80 -22.10 17.47
C TRP A 402 -5.77 -20.99 17.44
N ALA A 403 -6.03 -20.00 16.58
CA ALA A 403 -5.31 -18.73 16.53
C ALA A 403 -6.30 -17.59 16.29
N ALA A 404 -5.87 -16.36 16.57
CA ALA A 404 -6.63 -15.16 16.26
C ALA A 404 -5.72 -14.09 15.65
N LEU A 405 -6.27 -13.34 14.70
CA LEU A 405 -5.63 -12.21 14.05
C LEU A 405 -6.57 -11.01 14.12
N PRO A 406 -6.26 -9.99 14.95
CA PRO A 406 -6.92 -8.70 14.87
C PRO A 406 -6.73 -8.11 13.46
N LEU A 407 -7.81 -7.81 12.77
CA LEU A 407 -7.78 -7.34 11.38
C LEU A 407 -7.82 -5.82 11.28
N ALA A 408 -8.49 -5.15 12.22
CA ALA A 408 -8.65 -3.71 12.17
C ALA A 408 -7.40 -2.98 12.67
N LYS A 409 -6.85 -2.10 11.84
CA LYS A 409 -5.83 -1.12 12.23
C LYS A 409 -6.45 0.25 12.41
N ARG A 410 -5.98 0.94 13.46
CA ARG A 410 -6.24 2.37 13.66
C ARG A 410 -5.10 3.19 13.05
N PRO A 411 -5.39 4.29 12.35
CA PRO A 411 -4.36 5.24 11.99
C PRO A 411 -3.71 5.81 13.26
N SER A 412 -2.39 6.01 13.24
CA SER A 412 -1.62 6.50 14.39
C SER A 412 -2.00 7.93 14.77
N HIS A 413 -2.46 8.72 13.80
CA HIS A 413 -2.85 10.12 13.99
C HIS A 413 -4.32 10.33 13.66
N PHE A 414 -5.08 10.68 14.69
CA PHE A 414 -6.50 10.99 14.58
C PHE A 414 -6.67 12.41 14.04
N ARG A 415 -7.13 12.56 12.80
CA ARG A 415 -7.55 13.88 12.27
C ARG A 415 -8.72 14.41 13.11
N GLY A 416 -8.70 15.70 13.46
CA GLY A 416 -9.77 16.36 14.22
C GLY A 416 -11.19 16.17 13.65
N GLU A 417 -12.18 16.24 14.54
CA GLU A 417 -13.64 16.32 14.35
C GLU A 417 -14.34 15.40 13.34
N ARG A 418 -13.71 14.33 12.85
CA ARG A 418 -14.45 13.20 12.27
C ARG A 418 -14.46 12.02 13.21
N SER A 419 -15.58 11.89 13.90
CA SER A 419 -15.95 10.81 14.83
C SER A 419 -16.17 9.43 14.19
N ASP A 420 -15.98 9.27 12.88
CA ASP A 420 -16.15 7.98 12.20
C ASP A 420 -14.78 7.53 11.71
N ALA A 421 -13.94 7.05 12.64
CA ALA A 421 -12.56 6.65 12.38
C ALA A 421 -12.52 5.63 11.22
N ALA A 422 -11.90 6.01 10.10
CA ALA A 422 -11.65 5.09 9.01
C ALA A 422 -10.90 3.87 9.55
N ILE A 423 -11.50 2.69 9.41
CA ILE A 423 -10.89 1.43 9.78
C ILE A 423 -10.11 0.94 8.57
N PHE A 424 -8.92 0.42 8.79
CA PHE A 424 -8.12 -0.20 7.75
C PHE A 424 -7.93 -1.68 8.08
N ILE A 425 -7.72 -2.50 7.05
CA ILE A 425 -7.42 -3.91 7.24
C ILE A 425 -5.91 -4.09 7.27
N ASP A 426 -5.41 -4.69 8.34
CA ASP A 426 -4.02 -5.08 8.45
C ASP A 426 -3.71 -6.11 7.35
N SER A 427 -2.85 -5.69 6.42
CA SER A 427 -2.57 -6.41 5.19
C SER A 427 -1.14 -6.89 5.20
N GLY A 428 -0.91 -8.16 4.91
CA GLY A 428 0.44 -8.72 4.88
C GLY A 428 0.46 -10.23 5.06
N CYS A 429 1.64 -10.74 5.42
CA CYS A 429 1.85 -12.13 5.80
C CYS A 429 2.01 -12.19 7.31
N PHE A 430 1.28 -13.10 7.95
CA PHE A 430 1.25 -13.23 9.40
C PHE A 430 1.65 -14.65 9.82
N ILE A 431 2.43 -14.77 10.89
CA ILE A 431 2.68 -16.03 11.57
C ILE A 431 1.98 -15.93 12.92
N LEU A 432 1.04 -16.83 13.18
CA LEU A 432 0.24 -16.83 14.39
C LEU A 432 0.60 -18.03 15.27
N PRO A 433 0.73 -17.84 16.59
CA PRO A 433 0.85 -18.96 17.51
C PRO A 433 -0.45 -19.76 17.52
N LEU A 434 -0.33 -21.08 17.62
CA LEU A 434 -1.45 -21.99 17.82
C LEU A 434 -1.60 -22.31 19.30
N PHE A 435 -2.78 -22.07 19.83
CA PHE A 435 -3.18 -22.41 21.19
C PHE A 435 -3.99 -23.69 21.20
N ARG A 436 -3.79 -24.54 22.20
CA ARG A 436 -4.52 -25.81 22.30
C ARG A 436 -5.95 -25.59 22.84
N GLY A 437 -6.90 -26.37 22.35
CA GLY A 437 -8.32 -26.33 22.74
C GLY A 437 -9.22 -25.60 21.74
N ARG A 438 -10.44 -25.26 22.19
CA ARG A 438 -11.39 -24.45 21.43
C ARG A 438 -11.17 -22.96 21.67
N VAL A 439 -11.63 -22.12 20.74
CA VAL A 439 -11.64 -20.66 20.91
C VAL A 439 -12.49 -20.30 22.14
N PRO A 440 -11.92 -19.61 23.15
CA PRO A 440 -12.69 -19.18 24.32
C PRO A 440 -13.81 -18.21 23.93
N PRO A 441 -15.09 -18.44 24.32
CA PRO A 441 -16.22 -17.59 23.93
C PRO A 441 -16.05 -16.11 24.30
N LYS A 442 -15.34 -15.83 25.42
CA LYS A 442 -15.05 -14.46 25.87
C LYS A 442 -14.23 -13.65 24.86
N LEU A 443 -13.42 -14.30 24.01
CA LEU A 443 -12.62 -13.60 23.00
C LEU A 443 -13.45 -13.11 21.82
N LEU A 444 -14.59 -13.74 21.53
CA LEU A 444 -15.44 -13.38 20.37
C LEU A 444 -15.99 -11.96 20.49
N HIS A 445 -16.14 -11.46 21.72
CA HIS A 445 -16.68 -10.15 22.05
C HIS A 445 -15.64 -9.19 22.65
N ALA A 446 -14.36 -9.57 22.64
CA ALA A 446 -13.31 -8.75 23.19
C ALA A 446 -13.08 -7.50 22.32
N ASN A 447 -13.01 -6.33 22.97
CA ASN A 447 -12.66 -5.08 22.29
C ASN A 447 -11.18 -5.03 21.88
N ASN A 448 -10.31 -5.70 22.66
CA ASN A 448 -8.92 -5.93 22.31
C ASN A 448 -8.59 -7.42 22.50
N VAL A 449 -8.55 -8.15 21.39
CA VAL A 449 -8.30 -9.59 21.40
C VAL A 449 -6.87 -9.89 21.84
N ALA A 450 -5.88 -9.06 21.49
CA ALA A 450 -4.48 -9.31 21.87
C ALA A 450 -4.26 -9.26 23.39
N ASP A 451 -4.83 -8.24 24.05
CA ASP A 451 -4.77 -8.12 25.52
C ASP A 451 -5.53 -9.28 26.18
N SER A 452 -6.67 -9.67 25.60
CA SER A 452 -7.52 -10.74 26.13
C SER A 452 -6.88 -12.11 25.99
N ILE A 453 -6.10 -12.36 24.92
CA ILE A 453 -5.29 -13.57 24.77
C ILE A 453 -4.22 -13.62 25.85
N SER A 454 -3.49 -12.52 26.07
CA SER A 454 -2.44 -12.45 27.09
C SER A 454 -3.03 -12.71 28.49
N ALA A 455 -4.18 -12.14 28.79
CA ALA A 455 -4.89 -12.40 30.04
C ALA A 455 -5.36 -13.86 30.17
N ALA A 456 -5.83 -14.48 29.07
CA ALA A 456 -6.27 -15.86 29.06
C ALA A 456 -5.14 -16.88 29.16
N LEU A 457 -3.92 -16.54 28.73
CA LEU A 457 -2.74 -17.41 28.86
C LEU A 457 -2.11 -17.35 30.25
N ASN A 458 -2.31 -16.24 30.98
CA ASN A 458 -1.79 -16.04 32.33
C ASN A 458 -2.73 -16.56 33.43
N ALA A 459 -3.96 -16.96 33.07
CA ALA A 459 -4.97 -17.53 33.97
C ALA A 459 -5.03 -19.06 33.78
#